data_AF-A0A496LUN8-F1
#
_entry.id   AF-A0A496LUN8-F1
#
_cell.length_a   1.000
_cell.length_b   1.000
_cell.length_c   1.000
_cell.angle_alpha   90.00
_cell.angle_beta   90.00
_cell.angle_gamma   90.00
#
_symmetry.space_group_name_H-M   'P 1'
#
loop_
_entity.id
_entity.type
_entity.pdbx_description
1 polymer ?
#
loop_
_entity_poly.entity_id
_entity_poly.type
_entity_poly.pdbx_seq_one_letter_code
_entity_poly.pdbx_strand_id
1 'polypeptide(L)' 'MDLGSVVGWIVVMVLLLGSMQMGVGIGAYIDIPSVLIVFGGTICALMIGFKMEQIKKLG' A
#
# COMPACT_ATOMS: atom_id res chain seq x y z
N MET A 1 -12.80 -12.48 -0.25
CA MET A 1 -11.82 -12.64 0.84
C MET A 1 -12.40 -13.64 1.82
N ASP A 2 -11.57 -14.55 2.33
CA ASP A 2 -11.93 -15.48 3.40
C ASP A 2 -11.83 -14.79 4.77
N LEU A 3 -12.47 -15.37 5.79
CA LEU A 3 -12.54 -14.77 7.12
C LEU A 3 -11.15 -14.59 7.76
N GLY A 4 -10.22 -15.51 7.48
CA GLY A 4 -8.83 -15.43 7.94
C GLY A 4 -8.11 -14.20 7.39
N SER A 5 -8.18 -13.97 6.07
CA SER A 5 -7.60 -12.78 5.44
C SER A 5 -8.22 -11.49 5.95
N VAL A 6 -9.55 -11.46 6.17
CA VAL A 6 -10.23 -10.25 6.68
C VAL A 6 -9.79 -9.93 8.11
N VAL A 7 -9.78 -10.92 8.99
CA VAL A 7 -9.35 -10.74 10.39
C VAL A 7 -7.88 -10.36 10.46
N GLY A 8 -7.01 -11.05 9.72
CA GLY A 8 -5.58 -10.73 9.66
C GLY A 8 -5.33 -9.30 9.18
N TRP A 9 -6.06 -8.86 8.14
CA TRP A 9 -5.93 -7.51 7.62
C TRP A 9 -6.33 -6.45 8.65
N ILE A 10 -7.44 -6.65 9.37
CA ILE A 10 -7.88 -5.73 10.43
C ILE A 10 -6.86 -5.65 11.57
N VAL A 11 -6.33 -6.79 12.03
CA VAL A 11 -5.33 -6.83 13.11
C VAL A 11 -4.07 -6.06 12.71
N VAL A 12 -3.57 -6.28 11.50
CA VAL A 12 -2.40 -5.56 10.98
C VAL A 12 -2.65 -4.06 10.93
N MET A 13 -3.81 -3.61 10.46
CA MET A 13 -4.13 -2.18 10.41
C MET A 13 -4.17 -1.54 11.81
N VAL A 14 -4.76 -2.21 12.80
CA VAL A 14 -4.82 -1.70 14.19
C VAL A 14 -3.42 -1.60 14.80
N LEU A 15 -2.60 -2.64 14.64
CA LEU A 15 -1.22 -2.65 15.16
C LEU A 15 -0.35 -1.59 14.48
N LEU A 16 -0.46 -1.46 13.16
CA LEU A 16 0.29 -0.49 12.37
C LEU A 16 -0.07 0.94 12.78
N LEU A 17 -1.37 1.30 12.75
CA LEU A 17 -1.83 2.64 13.10
C LEU A 17 -1.55 2.96 14.59
N GLY A 18 -1.71 1.98 15.48
CA GLY A 18 -1.37 2.12 16.89
C GLY A 18 0.12 2.42 17.12
N SER A 19 1.01 1.68 16.44
CA SER A 19 2.45 1.90 16.54
C SER A 19 2.89 3.27 16.00
N MET A 20 2.29 3.74 14.90
CA MET A 20 2.58 5.05 14.32
C MET A 20 2.15 6.20 15.23
N GLN A 21 1.00 6.06 15.92
CA GLN A 21 0.53 7.05 16.90
C GLN A 21 1.45 7.14 18.12
N MET A 22 1.99 6.02 18.61
CA MET A 22 2.94 6.02 19.74
C MET A 22 4.33 6.59 19.39
N GLY A 23 4.67 6.66 18.10
CA GLY A 23 5.91 7.25 17.61
C GLY A 23 5.80 8.77 17.40
N VAL A 24 6.02 9.19 16.16
CA VAL A 24 6.00 10.61 15.74
C VAL A 24 4.62 11.09 15.27
N GLY A 25 3.59 10.25 15.40
CA GLY A 25 2.23 10.50 14.89
C GLY A 25 2.04 10.07 13.42
N ILE A 26 0.81 9.72 13.04
CA ILE A 26 0.50 9.17 11.69
C ILE A 26 0.89 10.14 10.56
N GLY A 27 0.68 11.45 10.75
CA GLY A 27 0.89 12.45 9.70
C GLY A 27 2.34 12.52 9.18
N ALA A 28 3.32 12.15 10.01
CA ALA A 28 4.73 12.12 9.60
C ALA A 28 5.05 11.01 8.58
N TYR A 29 4.17 10.00 8.46
CA TYR A 29 4.33 8.87 7.55
C TYR A 29 3.52 9.01 6.26
N ILE A 30 2.69 10.06 6.14
CA ILE A 30 1.86 10.31 4.97
C ILE A 30 2.21 11.69 4.43
N ASP A 31 3.15 11.73 3.49
CA ASP A 31 3.54 12.94 2.76
C ASP A 31 3.29 12.79 1.25
N ILE A 32 2.89 13.89 0.61
CA ILE A 32 2.57 13.91 -0.81
C ILE A 32 3.77 13.44 -1.67
N PRO A 33 5.03 13.86 -1.41
CA PRO A 33 6.19 13.36 -2.13
C PRO A 33 6.35 11.83 -2.08
N SER A 34 6.26 11.20 -0.90
CA SER A 34 6.42 9.75 -0.77
C SER A 34 5.32 8.97 -1.49
N VAL A 35 4.07 9.45 -1.45
CA VAL A 35 2.94 8.86 -2.18
C VAL A 35 3.20 8.89 -3.69
N LEU A 36 3.65 10.02 -4.23
CA LEU A 36 4.01 10.15 -5.64
C LEU A 36 5.12 9.17 -6.06
N ILE A 37 6.15 9.00 -5.22
CA ILE A 37 7.28 8.11 -5.51
C ILE A 37 6.83 6.65 -5.48
N VAL A 38 6.08 6.23 -4.46
CA VAL A 38 5.66 4.83 -4.31
C VAL A 38 4.65 4.45 -5.39
N PHE A 39 3.56 5.20 -5.56
CA PHE A 39 2.54 4.86 -6.55
C PHE A 39 3.02 5.11 -7.98
N GLY A 40 3.65 6.27 -8.25
CA GLY A 40 4.19 6.56 -9.58
C GLY A 40 5.30 5.60 -9.98
N GLY A 41 6.24 5.33 -9.06
CA GLY A 41 7.34 4.40 -9.29
C GLY A 41 6.87 2.96 -9.54
N THR A 42 5.94 2.46 -8.72
CA THR A 42 5.42 1.09 -8.88
C THR A 42 4.62 0.93 -10.18
N ILE A 43 3.78 1.90 -10.56
CA ILE A 43 3.04 1.86 -11.82
C ILE A 43 4.01 1.88 -13.02
N CYS A 44 4.99 2.79 -13.02
CA CYS A 44 5.99 2.83 -14.08
C CYS A 44 6.81 1.53 -14.16
N ALA A 45 7.21 0.97 -13.01
CA ALA A 45 7.91 -0.31 -12.96
C ALA A 45 7.06 -1.47 -13.52
N LEU A 46 5.76 -1.50 -13.21
CA LEU A 46 4.82 -2.48 -13.77
C LEU A 46 4.68 -2.32 -15.29
N MET A 47 4.63 -1.10 -15.80
CA MET A 47 4.54 -0.83 -17.25
C MET A 47 5.81 -1.21 -18.02
N ILE A 48 6.98 -1.14 -17.37
CA ILE A 48 8.24 -1.65 -17.95
C ILE A 48 8.28 -3.18 -17.92
N GLY A 49 7.87 -3.78 -16.80
CA GLY A 49 8.02 -5.22 -16.57
C GLY A 49 6.98 -6.10 -17.27
N PHE A 50 5.79 -5.57 -17.57
CA PHE A 50 4.67 -6.35 -18.11
C PHE A 50 4.12 -5.75 -19.40
N LYS A 51 3.69 -6.63 -20.32
CA LYS A 51 2.94 -6.19 -21.49
C LYS A 51 1.61 -5.59 -21.03
N MET A 52 1.15 -4.55 -21.72
CA MET A 52 -0.11 -3.86 -21.41
C MET A 52 -1.32 -4.82 -21.34
N GLU A 53 -1.30 -5.91 -22.10
CA GLU A 53 -2.34 -6.96 -22.07
C GLU A 53 -2.39 -7.73 -20.73
N GLN A 54 -1.26 -7.88 -20.04
CA GLN A 54 -1.18 -8.53 -18.73
C GLN A 54 -1.63 -7.57 -17.62
N ILE A 55 -1.30 -6.28 -17.75
CA ILE A 55 -1.69 -5.23 -16.80
C ILE A 55 -3.22 -5.05 -16.79
N LYS A 56 -3.89 -5.15 -17.95
CA LYS A 56 -5.36 -5.06 -18.06
C LYS A 56 -6.12 -6.18 -17.37
N LYS A 57 -5.45 -7.28 -16.98
CA LYS A 57 -6.05 -8.41 -16.24
C LYS A 57 -5.95 -8.25 -14.72
N LEU A 58 -5.40 -7.14 -14.24
CA LEU A 58 -5.14 -6.92 -12.82
C LEU A 58 -6.37 -6.43 -12.02
N GLY A 59 -7.55 -6.41 -12.62
CA GLY A 59 -8.85 -6.13 -11.97
C GLY A 59 -9.86 -7.20 -12.31
#